data_AF-A0A1V5CXC6-F1
#
_entry.id   AF-A0A1V5CXC6-F1
#
_cell.length_a   1.000
_cell.length_b   1.000
_cell.length_c   1.000
_cell.angle_alpha   90.00
_cell.angle_beta   90.00
_cell.angle_gamma   90.00
#
_symmetry.space_group_name_H-M   'P 1'
#
loop_
_entity.id
_entity.type
_entity.pdbx_description
1 polymer ?
#
loop_
_entity_poly.entity_id
_entity_poly.type
_entity_poly.pdbx_seq_one_letter_code
_entity_poly.pdbx_strand_id
1 'polypeptide(L)'
;MIGVSGLFLWFPMFFARFSPGWTLNVATVIHSEEALLATGFIFVFHFIHTHLRGEKFPLDPVIFTGRITEDEFEKERPEEYERLQQEGRLEAVQASPPPLWLKAVAWITGFAALVFGIFIIILVLGTF
;
A
#
# COMPACT_ATOMS: atom_id res chain seq x y z
N MET A 1 11.05 12.14 -4.17
CA MET A 1 10.89 13.62 -4.28
C MET A 1 9.46 14.07 -4.59
N ILE A 2 8.53 13.15 -4.83
CA ILE A 2 7.19 13.37 -5.39
C ILE A 2 6.36 14.33 -4.56
N GLY A 3 6.47 14.25 -3.23
CA GLY A 3 5.81 15.16 -2.31
C GLY A 3 6.36 16.59 -2.40
N VAL A 4 7.69 16.75 -2.47
CA VAL A 4 8.33 18.07 -2.52
C VAL A 4 8.08 18.74 -3.88
N SER A 5 8.31 18.02 -4.98
CA SER A 5 8.01 18.54 -6.32
C SER A 5 6.50 18.81 -6.48
N GLY A 6 5.64 18.00 -5.86
CA GLY A 6 4.19 18.21 -5.84
C GLY A 6 3.80 19.50 -5.11
N LEU A 7 4.43 19.81 -3.98
CA LEU A 7 4.19 21.08 -3.27
C LEU A 7 4.59 22.30 -4.12
N PHE A 8 5.70 22.23 -4.86
CA PHE A 8 6.09 23.29 -5.81
C PHE A 8 5.01 23.51 -6.88
N LEU A 9 4.38 22.44 -7.37
CA LEU A 9 3.35 22.51 -8.41
C LEU A 9 1.96 22.88 -7.85
N TRP A 10 1.66 22.52 -6.61
CA TRP A 10 0.39 22.87 -5.96
C TRP A 10 0.36 24.35 -5.53
N PHE A 11 1.48 24.87 -5.02
CA PHE A 11 1.59 26.26 -4.54
C PHE A 11 2.65 27.08 -5.31
N PRO A 12 2.56 27.18 -6.65
CA PRO A 12 3.65 27.71 -7.48
C PRO A 12 3.95 29.18 -7.17
N MET A 13 2.93 29.98 -6.89
CA MET A 13 3.09 31.41 -6.54
C MET A 13 3.80 31.63 -5.21
N PHE A 14 3.68 30.69 -4.27
CA PHE A 14 4.39 30.77 -3.00
C PHE A 14 5.88 30.47 -3.22
N PHE A 15 6.18 29.36 -3.90
CA PHE A 15 7.56 28.93 -4.12
C PHE A 15 8.33 29.85 -5.07
N ALA A 16 7.69 30.41 -6.10
CA ALA A 16 8.30 31.37 -7.02
C ALA A 16 8.75 32.69 -6.36
N ARG A 17 8.32 32.99 -5.12
CA ARG A 17 8.85 34.12 -4.34
C ARG A 17 10.26 33.86 -3.80
N PHE A 18 10.60 32.59 -3.61
CA PHE A 18 11.84 32.15 -2.99
C PHE A 18 12.78 31.47 -3.99
N SER A 19 12.26 30.94 -5.09
CA SER A 19 13.04 30.22 -6.10
C SER A 19 12.87 30.82 -7.51
N PRO A 20 13.91 30.70 -8.37
CA PRO A 20 13.79 31.11 -9.77
C PRO A 20 12.70 30.33 -10.51
N GLY A 21 12.02 30.96 -11.47
CA GLY A 21 10.89 30.33 -12.19
C GLY A 21 11.21 28.98 -12.86
N TRP A 22 12.46 28.74 -13.28
CA TRP A 22 12.86 27.46 -13.87
C TRP A 22 12.71 26.26 -12.92
N THR A 23 12.71 26.49 -11.60
CA THR A 23 12.55 25.40 -10.62
C THR A 23 11.19 24.74 -10.72
N LEU A 24 10.15 25.45 -11.19
CA LEU A 24 8.84 24.87 -11.44
C LEU A 24 8.87 23.90 -12.62
N ASN A 25 9.64 24.20 -13.68
CA ASN A 25 9.82 23.28 -14.80
C ASN A 25 10.53 21.98 -14.35
N VAL A 26 11.55 22.12 -13.51
CA VAL A 26 12.27 20.97 -12.94
C VAL A 26 11.36 20.18 -12.01
N ALA A 27 10.55 20.84 -11.17
CA ALA A 27 9.55 20.19 -10.34
C ALA A 27 8.53 19.41 -11.18
N THR A 28 8.07 19.96 -12.31
CA THR A 28 7.19 19.25 -13.25
C THR A 28 7.83 17.96 -13.74
N VAL A 29 9.07 18.00 -14.24
CA VAL A 29 9.76 16.81 -14.74
C VAL A 29 9.93 15.78 -13.63
N ILE A 30 10.48 16.17 -12.47
CA ILE A 30 10.70 15.26 -11.35
C ILE A 30 9.38 14.64 -10.88
N HIS A 31 8.33 15.45 -10.74
CA HIS A 31 7.03 14.97 -10.28
C HIS A 31 6.43 13.96 -11.25
N SER A 32 6.43 14.26 -12.55
CA SER A 32 5.88 13.36 -13.57
C SER A 32 6.61 12.02 -13.64
N GLU A 33 7.95 12.04 -13.64
CA GLU A 33 8.76 10.81 -13.68
C GLU A 33 8.55 9.96 -12.43
N GLU A 34 8.58 10.57 -11.24
CA GLU A 34 8.35 9.83 -10.01
C GLU A 34 6.90 9.37 -9.86
N ALA A 35 5.92 10.09 -10.41
CA ALA A 35 4.52 9.66 -10.40
C ALA A 35 4.34 8.39 -11.25
N LEU A 36 5.00 8.34 -12.41
CA LEU A 36 4.99 7.15 -13.27
C LEU A 36 5.66 5.96 -12.58
N LEU A 37 6.86 6.16 -12.01
CA LEU A 37 7.59 5.11 -11.30
C LEU A 37 6.82 4.62 -10.06
N ALA A 38 6.25 5.52 -9.26
CA ALA A 38 5.48 5.16 -8.07
C ALA A 38 4.20 4.40 -8.45
N THR A 39 3.46 4.87 -9.45
CA THR A 39 2.25 4.19 -9.95
C THR A 39 2.59 2.81 -10.50
N GLY A 40 3.66 2.70 -11.31
CA GLY A 40 4.14 1.43 -11.82
C GLY A 40 4.59 0.47 -10.72
N PHE A 41 5.30 0.96 -9.70
CA PHE A 41 5.73 0.14 -8.57
C PHE A 41 4.53 -0.39 -7.77
N ILE A 42 3.54 0.47 -7.47
CA ILE A 42 2.31 0.06 -6.79
C ILE A 42 1.58 -0.98 -7.66
N PHE A 43 1.39 -0.71 -8.95
CA PHE A 43 0.65 -1.64 -9.79
C PHE A 43 1.35 -2.99 -9.96
N VAL A 44 2.68 -3.02 -10.12
CA VAL A 44 3.40 -4.30 -10.31
C VAL A 44 3.59 -5.00 -8.98
N PHE A 45 4.32 -4.40 -8.05
CA PHE A 45 4.75 -5.10 -6.84
C PHE A 45 3.64 -5.19 -5.81
N HIS A 46 2.94 -4.10 -5.53
CA HIS A 46 1.89 -4.12 -4.51
C HIS A 46 0.70 -4.98 -4.94
N PHE A 47 0.24 -4.92 -6.20
CA PHE A 47 -0.87 -5.78 -6.61
C PHE A 47 -0.48 -7.25 -6.63
N ILE A 48 0.73 -7.61 -7.07
CA ILE A 48 1.16 -9.01 -7.07
C ILE A 48 1.28 -9.54 -5.64
N HIS A 49 1.95 -8.83 -4.74
CA HIS A 49 2.24 -9.32 -3.39
C HIS A 49 1.07 -9.17 -2.40
N THR A 50 0.16 -8.23 -2.64
CA THR A 50 -0.97 -7.95 -1.73
C THR A 50 -2.29 -8.44 -2.30
N HIS A 51 -2.64 -8.06 -3.53
CA HIS A 51 -3.98 -8.32 -4.07
C HIS A 51 -4.11 -9.65 -4.81
N LEU A 52 -3.06 -10.08 -5.51
CA LEU A 52 -3.03 -11.27 -6.36
C LEU A 52 -2.29 -12.45 -5.72
N ARG A 53 -1.96 -12.35 -4.43
CA ARG A 53 -1.42 -13.47 -3.64
C ARG A 53 -2.55 -14.48 -3.39
N GLY A 54 -2.47 -15.65 -4.01
CA GLY A 54 -3.56 -16.63 -4.03
C GLY A 54 -4.13 -16.99 -2.65
N GLU A 55 -3.27 -17.12 -1.64
CA GLU A 55 -3.67 -17.45 -0.25
C GLU A 55 -4.41 -16.31 0.47
N LYS A 56 -4.24 -15.06 0.01
CA LYS A 56 -4.78 -13.85 0.63
C LYS A 56 -5.67 -13.04 -0.31
N PHE A 57 -6.02 -13.58 -1.46
CA PHE A 57 -6.87 -12.88 -2.42
C PHE A 57 -8.22 -12.53 -1.78
N PRO A 58 -8.78 -11.32 -1.99
CA PRO A 58 -8.27 -10.21 -2.80
C PRO A 58 -7.38 -9.20 -2.05
N LEU A 59 -7.17 -9.42 -0.75
CA LEU A 59 -6.36 -8.61 0.17
C LEU A 59 -6.26 -9.34 1.52
N ASP A 60 -5.09 -9.28 2.16
CA ASP A 60 -4.88 -9.85 3.49
C ASP A 60 -5.71 -9.12 4.56
N PRO A 61 -6.68 -9.79 5.22
CA PRO A 61 -7.58 -9.13 6.19
C PRO A 61 -6.86 -8.50 7.38
N VAL A 62 -5.62 -8.92 7.66
CA VAL A 62 -4.76 -8.39 8.73
C VAL A 62 -4.68 -6.88 8.75
N ILE A 63 -4.68 -6.22 7.59
CA ILE A 63 -4.59 -4.75 7.53
C ILE A 63 -5.77 -4.05 8.22
N PHE A 64 -6.91 -4.73 8.36
CA PHE A 64 -8.09 -4.23 9.07
C PHE A 64 -8.34 -4.95 10.40
N THR A 65 -8.08 -6.25 10.47
CA THR A 65 -8.39 -7.06 11.64
C THR A 65 -7.29 -7.01 12.69
N GLY A 66 -6.04 -6.81 12.27
CA GLY A 66 -4.83 -6.99 13.09
C GLY A 66 -4.66 -8.43 13.59
N ARG A 67 -5.30 -9.42 12.97
CA ARG A 67 -5.39 -10.80 13.46
C ARG A 67 -5.06 -11.80 12.35
N ILE A 68 -4.23 -12.78 12.68
CA ILE A 68 -3.86 -13.96 11.90
C ILE A 68 -4.22 -15.23 12.68
N THR A 69 -4.33 -16.36 11.98
CA THR A 69 -4.44 -17.66 12.66
C THR A 69 -3.07 -18.09 13.19
N GLU A 70 -3.06 -18.95 14.20
CA GLU A 70 -1.82 -19.48 14.78
C GLU A 70 -0.96 -20.20 13.72
N ASP A 71 -1.57 -21.10 12.93
CA ASP A 71 -0.89 -21.78 11.81
C ASP A 71 -0.24 -20.82 10.82
N GLU A 72 -0.87 -19.66 10.59
CA GLU A 72 -0.36 -18.66 9.66
C GLU A 72 0.75 -17.82 10.30
N PHE A 73 0.63 -17.54 11.60
CA PHE A 73 1.67 -16.86 12.38
C PHE A 73 2.96 -17.67 12.43
N GLU A 74 2.87 -18.97 12.69
CA GLU A 74 4.02 -19.89 12.68
C GLU A 74 4.69 -19.95 11.29
N LYS A 75 3.89 -19.97 10.21
CA LYS A 75 4.41 -20.06 8.84
C LYS A 75 4.98 -18.75 8.31
N GLU A 76 4.28 -17.63 8.50
CA GLU A 76 4.68 -16.33 7.96
C GLU A 76 5.69 -15.61 8.86
N ARG A 77 5.71 -15.89 10.18
CA ARG A 77 6.56 -15.23 11.20
C ARG A 77 7.20 -16.24 12.18
N PRO A 78 7.93 -17.27 11.68
CA PRO A 78 8.45 -18.35 12.52
C PRO A 78 9.34 -17.85 13.66
N GLU A 79 10.24 -16.89 13.39
CA GLU A 79 11.15 -16.35 14.41
C GLU A 79 10.41 -15.65 15.57
N GLU A 80 9.30 -14.97 15.28
CA GLU A 80 8.50 -14.28 16.30
C GLU A 80 7.68 -15.29 17.12
N TYR A 81 7.10 -16.28 16.43
CA TYR A 81 6.36 -17.37 17.06
C TYR A 81 7.24 -18.19 18.00
N GLU A 82 8.41 -18.65 17.53
CA GLU A 82 9.38 -19.42 18.32
C GLU A 82 9.83 -18.66 19.57
N ARG A 83 10.13 -17.36 19.43
CA ARG A 83 10.50 -16.52 20.57
C ARG A 83 9.39 -16.44 21.62
N LEU A 84 8.15 -16.18 21.19
CA LEU A 84 7.01 -16.10 22.11
C LEU A 84 6.69 -17.45 22.76
N GLN A 85 6.89 -18.55 22.03
CA GLN A 85 6.73 -19.90 22.56
C GLN A 85 7.78 -20.20 23.65
N GLN A 86 9.06 -19.88 23.40
CA GLN A 86 10.15 -20.05 24.37
C GLN A 86 9.95 -19.19 25.63
N GLU A 87 9.42 -17.98 25.47
CA GLU A 87 9.10 -17.08 26.58
C GLU A 87 7.81 -17.46 27.32
N GLY A 88 7.02 -18.43 26.81
CA GLY A 88 5.72 -18.81 27.39
C GLY A 88 4.65 -17.72 27.26
N ARG A 89 4.73 -16.86 26.23
CA ARG A 89 3.89 -15.65 26.05
C ARG A 89 2.89 -15.74 24.90
N LEU A 90 2.71 -16.92 24.30
CA LEU A 90 1.73 -17.12 23.22
C LEU A 90 0.30 -16.81 23.65
N GLU A 91 -0.11 -17.23 24.86
CA GLU A 91 -1.44 -16.95 25.39
C GLU A 91 -1.68 -15.44 25.57
N ALA A 92 -0.63 -14.68 25.88
CA ALA A 92 -0.75 -13.23 26.10
C ALA A 92 -1.03 -12.44 24.81
N VAL A 93 -0.71 -12.99 23.65
CA VAL A 93 -0.98 -12.37 22.34
C VAL A 93 -2.22 -12.94 21.65
N GLN A 94 -2.87 -13.93 22.27
CA GLN A 94 -4.05 -14.56 21.71
C GLN A 94 -5.23 -13.57 21.69
N ALA A 95 -5.89 -13.49 20.54
CA ALA A 95 -7.06 -12.63 20.35
C ALA A 95 -8.28 -13.46 19.96
N SER A 96 -9.48 -12.97 20.28
CA SER A 96 -10.71 -13.56 19.75
C SER A 96 -10.75 -13.47 18.22
N PRO A 97 -11.57 -14.26 17.52
CA PRO A 97 -11.74 -14.11 16.07
C PRO A 97 -12.27 -12.71 15.71
N PRO A 98 -11.80 -12.10 14.61
CA PRO A 98 -12.30 -10.78 14.21
C PRO A 98 -13.79 -10.84 13.84
N PRO A 99 -14.55 -9.77 14.12
CA PRO A 99 -15.95 -9.70 13.74
C PRO A 99 -16.10 -9.78 12.21
N LEU A 100 -17.18 -10.42 11.76
CA LEU A 100 -17.39 -10.71 10.33
C LEU A 100 -17.47 -9.45 9.46
N TRP A 101 -17.95 -8.33 9.99
CA TRP A 101 -18.03 -7.07 9.24
C TRP A 101 -16.64 -6.53 8.86
N LEU A 102 -15.61 -6.70 9.71
CA LEU A 102 -14.24 -6.31 9.36
C LEU A 102 -13.68 -7.17 8.23
N LYS A 103 -14.01 -8.46 8.22
CA LYS A 103 -13.66 -9.34 7.09
C LYS A 103 -14.37 -8.91 5.81
N ALA A 104 -15.64 -8.54 5.89
CA ALA A 104 -16.39 -8.02 4.75
C ALA A 104 -15.80 -6.71 4.23
N VAL A 105 -15.42 -5.77 5.11
CA VAL A 105 -14.72 -4.55 4.72
C VAL A 105 -13.41 -4.88 4.01
N ALA A 106 -12.59 -5.78 4.55
CA ALA A 106 -11.34 -6.20 3.91
C ALA A 106 -11.56 -6.73 2.48
N TRP A 107 -12.55 -7.59 2.29
CA TRP A 107 -12.89 -8.13 0.98
C TRP A 107 -13.39 -7.06 0.00
N ILE A 108 -14.33 -6.22 0.43
CA ILE A 108 -14.88 -5.14 -0.39
C ILE A 108 -13.75 -4.18 -0.81
N THR A 109 -12.90 -3.77 0.14
CA THR A 109 -11.78 -2.89 -0.15
C THR A 109 -10.76 -3.56 -1.07
N GLY A 110 -10.46 -4.84 -0.88
CA GLY A 110 -9.55 -5.59 -1.76
C GLY A 110 -10.03 -5.62 -3.21
N PHE A 111 -11.29 -5.97 -3.45
CA PHE A 111 -11.86 -5.94 -4.80
C PHE A 111 -11.99 -4.53 -5.36
N ALA A 112 -12.39 -3.55 -4.55
CA ALA A 112 -12.48 -2.16 -4.98
C ALA A 112 -11.10 -1.61 -5.40
N ALA A 113 -10.06 -1.89 -4.62
CA ALA A 113 -8.68 -1.52 -4.95
C ALA A 113 -8.21 -2.22 -6.25
N LEU A 114 -8.53 -3.50 -6.43
CA LEU A 114 -8.18 -4.24 -7.65
C LEU A 114 -8.84 -3.61 -8.90
N VAL A 115 -10.16 -3.38 -8.85
CA VAL A 115 -10.91 -2.76 -9.96
C VAL A 115 -10.40 -1.35 -10.24
N PHE A 116 -10.23 -0.55 -9.20
CA PHE A 116 -9.76 0.82 -9.33
C PHE A 116 -8.34 0.88 -9.90
N GLY A 117 -7.43 0.05 -9.42
CA GLY A 117 -6.07 0.00 -9.95
C GLY A 117 -5.99 -0.47 -11.40
N ILE A 118 -6.77 -1.50 -11.77
CA ILE A 118 -6.88 -1.95 -13.16
C ILE A 118 -7.45 -0.83 -14.04
N PHE A 119 -8.45 -0.09 -13.55
CA PHE A 119 -8.98 1.06 -14.27
C PHE A 119 -7.93 2.16 -14.48
N ILE A 120 -7.20 2.52 -13.44
CA ILE A 120 -6.14 3.54 -13.52
C ILE A 120 -5.03 3.11 -14.48
N ILE A 121 -4.58 1.84 -14.46
CA ILE A 121 -3.53 1.41 -15.39
C ILE A 121 -4.01 1.45 -16.85
N ILE A 122 -5.28 1.12 -17.12
CA ILE A 122 -5.86 1.23 -18.46
C ILE A 122 -5.86 2.69 -18.92
N LEU A 123 -6.24 3.62 -18.05
CA LEU A 123 -6.21 5.04 -18.37
C LEU A 123 -4.80 5.53 -18.67
N VAL A 124 -3.83 5.16 -17.83
CA VAL A 124 -2.41 5.52 -18.02
C VAL A 124 -1.90 4.99 -19.36
N LEU A 125 -2.16 3.70 -19.68
CA LEU A 125 -1.73 3.10 -20.94
C LEU A 125 -2.43 3.70 -22.16
N GLY A 126 -3.68 4.15 -22.03
CA GLY A 126 -4.43 4.80 -23.10
C GLY A 126 -4.11 6.27 -23.34
N THR A 127 -3.31 6.89 -22.46
CA THR A 127 -2.84 8.28 -22.62
C THR A 127 -1.49 8.40 -23.33
N PHE A 128 -0.83 7.28 -23.65
CA PHE A 128 0.36 7.20 -24.49
C PHE A 128 0.00 6.69 -25.89
#